data_AF-A0A540R3V0-F1
#
_entry.id   AF-A0A540R3V0-F1
#
_cell.length_a   1.000
_cell.length_b   1.000
_cell.length_c   1.000
_cell.angle_alpha   90.00
_cell.angle_beta   90.00
_cell.angle_gamma   90.00
#
_symmetry.space_group_name_H-M   'P 1'
#
loop_
_entity.id
_entity.type
_entity.pdbx_description
1 polymer ?
#
loop_
_entity_poly.entity_id
_entity_poly.type
_entity_poly.pdbx_seq_one_letter_code
_entity_poly.pdbx_strand_id
1 'polypeptide(L)'
;MDTREGGRFSSAAKAATPLAHVNKREGILLLVLAASSAVLLAVNFQAANWEWGGLIRAVVVALYLFVLCLVIVLLQQARKAHPRGFMTKLVAAFGFIVVSFLFFDLVWPRWVDPHDTHWAVTTLVAVLCAAPAGWCGVYLLRKGELWS
;
A
#
# COMPACT_ATOMS: atom_id res chain seq x y z
N MET A 1 -44.61 21.74 -28.35
CA MET A 1 -43.27 22.18 -28.80
C MET A 1 -42.25 21.67 -27.79
N ASP A 2 -41.38 20.81 -28.29
CA ASP A 2 -40.34 20.07 -27.59
C ASP A 2 -39.08 20.97 -27.47
N THR A 3 -38.60 21.25 -26.24
CA THR A 3 -37.23 21.77 -25.98
C THR A 3 -36.65 21.16 -24.69
N ARG A 4 -36.38 19.87 -24.82
CA ARG A 4 -35.31 19.05 -24.24
C ARG A 4 -34.25 19.71 -23.33
N GLU A 5 -34.13 19.11 -22.14
CA GLU A 5 -32.90 18.45 -21.65
C GLU A 5 -31.58 19.24 -21.45
N GLY A 6 -31.64 20.46 -20.90
CA GLY A 6 -30.42 21.20 -20.50
C GLY A 6 -29.77 20.80 -19.17
N GLY A 7 -30.38 19.92 -18.36
CA GLY A 7 -30.03 19.81 -16.92
C GLY A 7 -29.25 18.56 -16.48
N ARG A 8 -29.24 17.47 -17.25
CA ARG A 8 -28.68 16.18 -16.80
C ARG A 8 -27.28 15.88 -17.37
N PHE A 9 -26.95 16.43 -18.54
CA PHE A 9 -25.64 16.24 -19.16
C PHE A 9 -24.55 17.15 -18.57
N SER A 10 -24.91 18.30 -18.00
CA SER A 10 -23.97 19.19 -17.26
C SER A 10 -23.46 18.52 -15.97
N SER A 11 -24.31 17.74 -15.30
CA SER A 11 -23.96 16.99 -14.08
C SER A 11 -23.10 15.76 -14.39
N ALA A 12 -23.32 15.10 -15.54
CA ALA A 12 -22.47 14.02 -16.02
C ALA A 12 -21.10 14.53 -16.51
N ALA A 13 -21.05 15.71 -17.11
CA ALA A 13 -19.79 16.39 -17.45
C ALA A 13 -19.03 16.87 -16.20
N LYS A 14 -19.73 17.24 -15.11
CA LYS A 14 -19.11 17.49 -13.79
C LYS A 14 -18.64 16.21 -13.07
N ALA A 15 -19.20 15.05 -13.39
CA ALA A 15 -18.70 13.75 -12.93
C ALA A 15 -17.42 13.33 -13.67
N ALA A 16 -17.22 13.85 -14.89
CA ALA A 16 -15.95 13.88 -15.58
C ALA A 16 -15.09 15.05 -15.09
N THR A 17 -14.90 15.20 -13.77
CA THR A 17 -13.78 16.02 -13.28
C THR A 17 -12.51 15.44 -13.92
N PRO A 18 -11.78 16.20 -14.75
CA PRO A 18 -10.51 15.74 -15.28
C PRO A 18 -9.63 15.40 -14.09
N LEU A 19 -8.89 14.29 -14.18
CA LEU A 19 -7.92 13.84 -13.19
C LEU A 19 -7.18 15.07 -12.63
N ALA A 20 -7.54 15.48 -11.42
CA ALA A 20 -6.82 16.54 -10.74
C ALA A 20 -5.38 16.04 -10.57
N HIS A 21 -4.45 16.75 -11.20
CA HIS A 21 -3.00 16.53 -11.29
C HIS A 21 -2.46 15.37 -10.44
N VAL A 22 -2.52 14.15 -10.97
CA VAL A 22 -1.98 12.97 -10.32
C VAL A 22 -0.45 13.00 -10.43
N ASN A 23 0.23 13.09 -9.29
CA ASN A 23 1.69 13.16 -9.24
C ASN A 23 2.30 11.75 -9.28
N LYS A 24 3.12 11.46 -10.29
CA LYS A 24 3.83 10.17 -10.38
C LYS A 24 4.70 9.87 -9.15
N ARG A 25 5.18 10.89 -8.41
CA ARG A 25 5.94 10.71 -7.16
C ARG A 25 5.14 9.95 -6.10
N GLU A 26 3.83 10.18 -5.98
CA GLU A 26 2.97 9.45 -5.05
C GLU A 26 2.89 7.97 -5.40
N GLY A 27 2.80 7.66 -6.70
CA GLY A 27 2.82 6.29 -7.19
C GLY A 27 4.12 5.57 -6.87
N ILE A 28 5.26 6.25 -7.03
CA ILE A 28 6.58 5.72 -6.66
C ILE A 28 6.64 5.45 -5.15
N LEU A 29 6.19 6.38 -4.31
CA LEU A 29 6.19 6.20 -2.85
C LEU A 29 5.35 4.99 -2.40
N LEU A 30 4.20 4.76 -3.03
CA LEU A 30 3.37 3.58 -2.75
C LEU A 30 4.02 2.28 -3.23
N LEU A 31 4.74 2.29 -4.35
CA LEU A 31 5.53 1.14 -4.78
C LEU A 31 6.69 0.84 -3.84
N VAL A 32 7.40 1.88 -3.38
CA VAL A 32 8.47 1.75 -2.38
C VAL A 32 7.90 1.13 -1.12
N LEU A 33 6.77 1.64 -0.62
CA LEU A 33 6.10 1.06 0.54
C LEU A 33 5.73 -0.40 0.33
N ALA A 34 5.13 -0.74 -0.82
CA ALA A 34 4.72 -2.10 -1.12
C ALA A 34 5.93 -3.05 -1.17
N ALA A 35 6.99 -2.67 -1.88
CA ALA A 35 8.21 -3.45 -1.99
C ALA A 35 8.89 -3.64 -0.63
N SER A 36 9.07 -2.55 0.14
CA SER A 36 9.63 -2.60 1.48
C SER A 36 8.78 -3.46 2.42
N SER A 37 7.45 -3.36 2.35
CA SER A 37 6.55 -4.16 3.19
C SER A 37 6.65 -5.66 2.85
N ALA A 38 6.70 -6.01 1.57
CA ALA A 38 6.87 -7.41 1.14
C ALA A 38 8.21 -7.98 1.63
N VAL A 39 9.30 -7.23 1.46
CA VAL A 39 10.64 -7.64 1.90
C VAL A 39 10.70 -7.78 3.41
N LEU A 40 10.26 -6.76 4.15
CA LEU A 40 10.31 -6.77 5.62
C LEU A 40 9.43 -7.87 6.20
N LEU A 41 8.23 -8.10 5.66
CA LEU A 41 7.36 -9.17 6.11
C LEU A 41 7.95 -10.56 5.81
N ALA A 42 8.57 -10.75 4.63
CA ALA A 42 9.26 -11.99 4.30
C ALA A 42 10.45 -12.26 5.24
N VAL A 43 11.26 -11.23 5.54
CA VAL A 43 12.36 -11.34 6.51
C VAL A 43 11.82 -11.62 7.91
N ASN A 44 10.70 -11.01 8.31
CA ASN A 44 10.08 -11.27 9.61
C ASN A 44 9.70 -12.75 9.78
N PHE A 45 9.16 -13.38 8.73
CA PHE A 45 8.88 -14.81 8.73
C PHE A 45 10.15 -15.65 8.82
N GLN A 46 11.14 -15.36 7.99
CA GLN A 46 12.37 -16.16 7.96
C GLN A 46 13.20 -16.02 9.24
N ALA A 47 13.16 -14.85 9.87
CA ALA A 47 13.86 -14.58 11.12
C ALA A 47 13.40 -15.52 12.25
N ALA A 48 12.17 -16.05 12.23
CA ALA A 48 11.74 -17.03 13.21
C ALA A 48 12.59 -18.31 13.23
N ASN A 49 13.31 -18.61 12.14
CA ASN A 49 14.16 -19.78 11.99
C ASN A 49 15.65 -19.51 12.32
N TRP A 50 15.99 -18.30 12.77
CA TRP A 50 17.37 -17.89 13.00
C TRP A 50 17.68 -17.77 14.49
N GLU A 51 18.92 -18.05 14.89
CA GLU A 51 19.37 -17.94 16.28
C GLU A 51 19.14 -16.55 16.88
N TRP A 52 19.30 -15.51 16.06
CA TRP A 52 19.06 -14.10 16.43
C TRP A 52 17.67 -13.60 16.03
N GLY A 53 16.73 -14.53 15.79
CA GLY A 53 15.42 -14.24 15.23
C GLY A 53 14.64 -13.17 15.95
N GLY A 54 14.60 -13.21 17.29
CA GLY A 54 13.89 -12.21 18.09
C GLY A 54 14.44 -10.78 17.90
N LEU A 55 15.77 -10.62 17.88
CA LEU A 55 16.41 -9.33 17.65
C LEU A 55 16.15 -8.82 16.22
N ILE A 56 16.25 -9.72 15.23
CA ILE A 56 16.04 -9.38 13.83
C ILE A 56 14.59 -8.95 13.59
N ARG A 57 13.61 -9.66 14.16
CA ARG A 57 12.18 -9.27 14.11
C ARG A 57 11.96 -7.90 14.74
N ALA A 58 12.57 -7.60 15.88
CA ALA A 58 12.48 -6.27 16.50
C ALA A 58 13.03 -5.16 15.58
N VAL A 59 14.18 -5.39 14.93
CA VAL A 59 14.76 -4.46 13.95
C VAL A 59 13.86 -4.29 12.73
N VAL A 60 13.30 -5.39 12.22
CA VAL A 60 12.38 -5.38 11.08
C VAL A 60 11.11 -4.58 11.38
N VAL A 61 10.53 -4.74 12.58
CA VAL A 61 9.38 -3.95 13.03
C VAL A 61 9.73 -2.46 13.11
N ALA A 62 10.89 -2.11 13.67
CA ALA A 62 11.35 -0.73 13.75
C ALA A 62 11.56 -0.11 12.35
N LEU A 63 12.19 -0.86 11.44
CA LEU A 63 12.37 -0.45 10.04
C LEU A 63 11.02 -0.30 9.31
N TYR A 64 10.08 -1.21 9.56
CA TYR A 64 8.74 -1.13 8.97
C TYR A 64 8.00 0.13 9.41
N LEU A 65 8.00 0.45 10.70
CA LEU A 65 7.42 1.68 11.24
C LEU A 65 8.11 2.93 10.69
N PHE A 66 9.45 2.89 10.56
CA PHE A 66 10.21 3.99 9.97
C PHE A 66 9.83 4.23 8.51
N VAL A 67 9.82 3.18 7.67
CA VAL A 67 9.42 3.29 6.25
C VAL A 67 7.97 3.76 6.13
N LEU A 68 7.07 3.24 6.95
CA LEU A 68 5.66 3.64 6.98
C LEU A 68 5.54 5.14 7.29
N CYS A 69 6.20 5.61 8.34
CA CYS A 69 6.18 7.01 8.74
C CYS A 69 6.79 7.92 7.67
N LEU A 70 7.95 7.53 7.12
CA LEU A 70 8.63 8.24 6.03
C LEU A 70 7.72 8.39 4.81
N VAL A 71 7.09 7.30 4.36
CA VAL A 71 6.18 7.33 3.21
C VAL A 71 4.96 8.22 3.50
N ILE A 72 4.40 8.17 4.70
CA ILE A 72 3.28 9.05 5.09
C ILE A 72 3.69 10.52 5.02
N VAL A 73 4.85 10.88 5.57
CA VAL A 73 5.37 12.27 5.53
C VAL A 73 5.62 12.72 4.09
N LEU A 74 6.28 11.89 3.28
CA LEU A 74 6.56 12.19 1.88
C LEU A 74 5.28 12.30 1.03
N LEU A 75 4.27 11.47 1.30
CA LEU A 75 2.96 11.57 0.68
C LEU A 75 2.23 12.85 1.10
N GLN A 76 2.35 13.28 2.37
CA GLN A 76 1.78 14.55 2.82
C GLN A 76 2.44 15.76 2.15
N GLN A 77 3.75 15.70 1.88
CA GLN A 77 4.47 16.75 1.15
C GLN A 77 4.19 16.73 -0.36
N ALA A 78 3.95 15.55 -0.94
CA ALA A 78 3.66 15.38 -2.36
C ALA A 78 2.18 15.59 -2.73
N ARG A 79 1.29 15.63 -1.71
CA ARG A 79 -0.18 15.62 -1.84
C ARG A 79 -0.69 16.75 -2.73
N LYS A 80 -1.24 16.37 -3.89
CA LYS A 80 -2.10 17.23 -4.72
C LYS A 80 -3.55 16.77 -4.64
N ALA A 81 -4.47 17.52 -5.26
CA ALA A 81 -5.88 17.15 -5.28
C ALA A 81 -6.08 15.78 -5.95
N HIS A 82 -6.57 14.79 -5.20
CA HIS A 82 -6.83 13.44 -5.71
C HIS A 82 -8.30 13.27 -6.16
N PRO A 83 -8.59 12.31 -7.07
CA PRO A 83 -9.96 11.93 -7.35
C PRO A 83 -10.71 11.47 -6.10
N ARG A 84 -12.02 11.76 -6.03
CA ARG A 84 -12.90 11.36 -4.91
C ARG A 84 -12.76 9.87 -4.61
N GLY A 85 -12.60 9.52 -3.33
CA GLY A 85 -12.47 8.14 -2.85
C GLY A 85 -11.05 7.56 -2.94
N PHE A 86 -10.07 8.25 -3.55
CA PHE A 86 -8.68 7.77 -3.57
C PHE A 86 -8.09 7.69 -2.16
N MET A 87 -8.36 8.68 -1.31
CA MET A 87 -7.93 8.66 0.09
C MET A 87 -8.44 7.44 0.85
N THR A 88 -9.70 7.06 0.65
CA THR A 88 -10.29 5.89 1.30
C THR A 88 -9.60 4.60 0.85
N LYS A 89 -9.31 4.47 -0.45
CA LYS A 89 -8.57 3.32 -1.00
C LYS A 89 -7.14 3.26 -0.47
N LEU A 90 -6.48 4.41 -0.38
CA LEU A 90 -5.13 4.53 0.15
C LEU A 90 -5.10 4.14 1.63
N VAL A 91 -5.99 4.70 2.45
CA VAL A 91 -6.13 4.33 3.88
C VAL A 91 -6.45 2.85 4.04
N ALA A 92 -7.33 2.29 3.20
CA ALA A 92 -7.64 0.86 3.23
C ALA A 92 -6.40 0.00 2.89
N ALA A 93 -5.59 0.39 1.90
CA ALA A 93 -4.36 -0.31 1.54
C ALA A 93 -3.33 -0.25 2.67
N PHE A 94 -3.12 0.92 3.28
CA PHE A 94 -2.25 1.08 4.45
C PHE A 94 -2.73 0.24 5.63
N GLY A 95 -4.02 0.33 5.95
CA GLY A 95 -4.64 -0.44 7.02
C GLY A 95 -4.48 -1.95 6.77
N PHE A 96 -4.66 -2.41 5.55
CA PHE A 96 -4.50 -3.81 5.19
C PHE A 96 -3.07 -4.32 5.41
N ILE A 97 -2.04 -3.55 5.05
CA ILE A 97 -0.64 -3.96 5.30
C ILE A 97 -0.37 -4.02 6.81
N VAL A 98 -0.79 -3.00 7.56
CA VAL A 98 -0.58 -2.96 9.03
C VAL A 98 -1.29 -4.13 9.71
N VAL A 99 -2.56 -4.37 9.37
CA VAL A 99 -3.34 -5.49 9.91
C VAL A 99 -2.71 -6.82 9.53
N SER A 100 -2.26 -6.97 8.28
CA SER A 100 -1.54 -8.16 7.83
C SER A 100 -0.29 -8.38 8.69
N PHE A 101 0.55 -7.36 8.82
CA PHE A 101 1.78 -7.46 9.61
C PHE A 101 1.50 -7.89 11.06
N LEU A 102 0.53 -7.25 11.72
CA LEU A 102 0.13 -7.62 13.09
C LEU A 102 -0.44 -9.04 13.19
N PHE A 103 -1.28 -9.45 12.24
CA PHE A 103 -1.83 -10.80 12.19
C PHE A 103 -0.74 -11.85 12.05
N PHE A 104 0.20 -11.63 11.13
CA PHE A 104 1.29 -12.56 10.86
C PHE A 104 2.36 -12.58 11.96
N ASP A 105 2.50 -11.50 12.72
CA ASP A 105 3.45 -11.43 13.83
C ASP A 105 2.88 -12.03 15.13
N LEU A 106 1.60 -11.76 15.42
CA LEU A 106 0.97 -12.11 16.71
C LEU A 106 0.11 -13.38 16.66
N VAL A 107 -0.55 -13.64 15.53
CA VAL A 107 -1.58 -14.69 15.43
C VAL A 107 -1.02 -15.90 14.68
N TRP A 108 -0.42 -15.69 13.50
CA TRP A 108 0.07 -16.78 12.65
C TRP A 108 0.97 -17.81 13.36
N PRO A 109 1.96 -17.42 14.19
CA PRO A 109 2.83 -18.38 14.88
C PRO A 109 2.11 -19.27 15.89
N ARG A 110 0.85 -18.94 16.27
CA ARG A 110 0.03 -19.76 17.17
C ARG A 110 -0.73 -20.87 16.46
N TRP A 111 -0.90 -20.75 15.14
CA TRP A 111 -1.69 -21.70 14.33
C TRP A 111 -0.82 -22.52 13.38
N VAL A 112 0.34 -21.98 13.00
CA VAL A 112 1.26 -22.58 12.06
C VAL A 112 2.65 -22.51 12.68
N ASP A 113 3.30 -23.67 12.81
CA ASP A 113 4.68 -23.70 13.27
C ASP A 113 5.57 -22.98 12.24
N PRO A 114 6.27 -21.90 12.63
CA PRO A 114 7.17 -21.18 11.72
C PRO A 114 8.28 -22.07 11.15
N HIS A 115 8.64 -23.15 11.83
CA HIS A 115 9.68 -24.08 11.41
C HIS A 115 9.25 -25.02 10.27
N ASP A 116 7.94 -25.30 10.17
CA ASP A 116 7.39 -26.21 9.15
C ASP A 116 6.89 -25.47 7.90
N THR A 117 6.90 -24.13 7.92
CA THR A 117 6.39 -23.34 6.79
C THR A 117 7.49 -23.12 5.74
N HIS A 118 7.28 -23.65 4.54
CA HIS A 118 8.21 -23.48 3.43
C HIS A 118 8.40 -21.99 3.05
N TRP A 119 9.64 -21.56 2.84
CA TRP A 119 10.01 -20.15 2.56
C TRP A 119 9.27 -19.54 1.35
N ALA A 120 8.93 -20.35 0.35
CA ALA A 120 8.16 -19.90 -0.81
C ALA A 120 6.74 -19.46 -0.42
N VAL A 121 6.11 -20.15 0.55
CA VAL A 121 4.76 -19.82 1.03
C VAL A 121 4.78 -18.49 1.79
N THR A 122 5.72 -18.32 2.72
CA THR A 122 5.87 -17.07 3.48
C THR A 122 6.18 -15.87 2.57
N THR A 123 6.96 -16.09 1.51
CA THR A 123 7.25 -15.07 0.49
C THR A 123 6.01 -14.70 -0.32
N LEU A 124 5.25 -15.69 -0.77
CA LEU A 124 4.00 -15.47 -1.51
C LEU A 124 3.00 -14.68 -0.66
N VAL A 125 2.82 -15.07 0.60
CA VAL A 125 1.97 -14.35 1.57
C VAL A 125 2.41 -12.90 1.71
N ALA A 126 3.72 -12.66 1.88
CA ALA A 126 4.25 -11.31 2.01
C ALA A 126 3.96 -10.43 0.78
N VAL A 127 4.08 -10.99 -0.43
CA VAL A 127 3.76 -10.29 -1.67
C VAL A 127 2.26 -9.99 -1.78
N LEU A 128 1.40 -10.95 -1.44
CA LEU A 128 -0.06 -10.76 -1.45
C LEU A 128 -0.51 -9.67 -0.47
N CYS A 129 0.12 -9.60 0.71
CA CYS A 129 -0.13 -8.54 1.69
C CYS A 129 0.22 -7.14 1.17
N ALA A 130 1.29 -7.02 0.39
CA ALA A 130 1.73 -5.76 -0.20
C ALA A 130 0.99 -5.37 -1.48
N ALA A 131 0.32 -6.32 -2.14
CA ALA A 131 -0.30 -6.13 -3.45
C ALA A 131 -1.29 -4.96 -3.53
N PRO A 132 -2.17 -4.70 -2.53
CA PRO A 132 -3.10 -3.57 -2.60
C PRO A 132 -2.41 -2.20 -2.69
N ALA A 133 -1.32 -2.00 -1.93
CA ALA A 133 -0.53 -0.76 -2.02
C ALA A 133 0.22 -0.67 -3.35
N GLY A 134 0.79 -1.79 -3.81
CA GLY A 134 1.45 -1.87 -5.10
C GLY A 134 0.50 -1.52 -6.25
N TRP A 135 -0.73 -2.05 -6.22
CA TRP A 135 -1.78 -1.75 -7.18
C TRP A 135 -2.15 -0.27 -7.19
N CYS A 136 -2.29 0.34 -6.01
CA CYS A 136 -2.53 1.78 -5.90
C CYS A 136 -1.37 2.59 -6.50
N GLY A 137 -0.12 2.18 -6.25
CA GLY A 137 1.07 2.81 -6.83
C GLY A 137 1.12 2.72 -8.35
N VAL A 138 0.93 1.52 -8.92
CA VAL A 138 0.86 1.31 -10.38
C VAL A 138 -0.26 2.12 -11.00
N TYR A 139 -1.44 2.14 -10.37
CA TYR A 139 -2.59 2.91 -10.85
C TYR A 139 -2.26 4.42 -10.95
N LEU A 140 -1.63 4.99 -9.91
CA LEU A 140 -1.20 6.38 -9.94
C LEU A 140 -0.12 6.65 -10.99
N LEU A 141 0.83 5.72 -11.19
CA LEU A 141 1.84 5.87 -12.23
C LEU A 141 1.27 5.87 -13.65
N ARG A 142 0.26 5.02 -13.89
CA ARG A 142 -0.42 4.94 -15.19
C ARG A 142 -1.30 6.15 -15.48
N LYS A 143 -1.83 6.80 -14.44
CA LYS A 143 -2.72 7.98 -14.58
C LYS A 143 -2.05 9.33 -14.32
N GLY A 144 -0.83 9.33 -13.81
CA GLY A 144 -0.11 10.54 -13.43
C GLY A 144 0.64 11.18 -14.58
N GLU A 145 0.91 12.48 -14.43
CA GLU A 145 1.84 13.23 -15.27
C GLU A 145 3.15 13.45 -14.49
N LEU A 146 4.30 13.36 -15.17
CA LEU A 146 5.62 13.62 -14.57
C LEU A 146 5.86 15.13 -14.67
N TRP A 147 5.60 15.85 -13.58
CA TRP A 147 5.98 17.27 -13.49
C TRP A 147 7.24 17.36 -12.62
N SER A 148 8.31 17.87 -13.23
CA SER A 148 9.62 18.13 -12.61
C SER A 148 9.55 19.31 -11.67
#